data_AF-A0A7C7YA61-F1
#
_entry.id   AF-A0A7C7YA61-F1
#
_cell.length_a   1.000
_cell.length_b   1.000
_cell.length_c   1.000
_cell.angle_alpha   90.00
_cell.angle_beta   90.00
_cell.angle_gamma   90.00
#
_symmetry.space_group_name_H-M   'P 1'
#
loop_
_entity.id
_entity.type
_entity.pdbx_description
1 polymer ?
#
loop_
_entity_poly.entity_id
_entity_poly.type
_entity_poly.pdbx_seq_one_letter_code
_entity_poly.pdbx_strand_id
1 'polypeptide(L)' 'MGRALLSSLISKAESAQVPALSLSVSPANFALALYESAGFRKVGESGTSATLLLPVTGSPRDLA' A
#
# COMPACT_ATOMS: atom_id res chain seq x y z
N MET A 1 7.03 15.03 0.10
CA MET A 1 8.05 13.96 0.25
C MET A 1 7.45 12.57 0.43
N GLY A 2 6.54 12.34 1.38
CA GLY A 2 5.95 11.00 1.63
C GLY A 2 5.38 10.30 0.39
N ARG A 3 4.63 11.02 -0.46
CA ARG A 3 4.09 10.48 -1.72
C ARG A 3 5.18 9.96 -2.68
N ALA A 4 6.28 10.69 -2.80
CA ALA A 4 7.38 10.29 -3.69
C ALA A 4 8.06 9.03 -3.18
N LEU A 5 8.36 8.96 -1.87
CA LEU A 5 8.94 7.78 -1.24
C LEU A 5 8.03 6.55 -1.36
N LEU A 6 6.73 6.72 -1.10
CA LEU A 6 5.75 5.64 -1.24
C LEU A 6 5.66 5.14 -2.69
N SER A 7 5.64 6.07 -3.67
CA SER A 7 5.64 5.70 -5.09
C SER A 7 6.89 4.91 -5.47
N SER A 8 8.08 5.35 -5.04
CA SER A 8 9.32 4.61 -5.32
C SER A 8 9.36 3.25 -4.65
N LEU A 9 8.79 3.12 -3.44
CA LEU A 9 8.67 1.84 -2.75
C LEU A 9 7.74 0.87 -3.50
N ILE A 10 6.60 1.35 -4.01
CA ILE A 10 5.66 0.56 -4.82
C ILE A 10 6.36 0.08 -6.10
N SER A 11 7.01 0.97 -6.85
CA SER A 11 7.75 0.58 -8.07
C SER A 11 8.85 -0.45 -7.80
N LYS A 12 9.51 -0.36 -6.63
CA LYS A 12 10.51 -1.35 -6.23
C LYS A 12 9.88 -2.69 -5.84
N ALA A 13 8.71 -2.68 -5.22
CA ALA A 13 7.94 -3.88 -4.92
C ALA A 13 7.48 -4.60 -6.20
N GLU A 14 6.98 -3.84 -7.19
CA GLU A 14 6.62 -4.35 -8.52
C GLU A 14 7.82 -5.00 -9.20
N SER A 15 8.96 -4.30 -9.23
CA SER A 15 10.21 -4.82 -9.83
C SER A 15 10.75 -6.05 -9.10
N ALA A 16 10.55 -6.13 -7.79
CA ALA A 16 10.94 -7.28 -6.98
C ALA A 16 9.91 -8.44 -7.02
N GLN A 17 8.79 -8.27 -7.74
CA GLN A 17 7.69 -9.24 -7.85
C GLN A 17 7.17 -9.73 -6.49
N VAL A 18 7.22 -8.87 -5.46
CA VAL A 18 6.56 -9.21 -4.18
C VAL A 18 5.05 -9.12 -4.37
N PRO A 19 4.26 -10.00 -3.74
CA PRO A 19 2.83 -10.09 -4.02
C PRO A 19 2.04 -8.87 -3.50
N ALA A 20 2.52 -8.24 -2.43
CA ALA A 20 1.86 -7.11 -1.79
C ALA A 20 2.82 -6.31 -0.90
N LEU A 21 2.42 -5.08 -0.59
CA LEU A 21 2.96 -4.29 0.52
C LEU A 21 1.94 -4.25 1.66
N SER A 22 2.41 -4.37 2.89
CA SER A 22 1.59 -4.19 4.08
C SER A 22 2.19 -3.14 5.02
N LEU A 23 1.32 -2.45 5.77
CA LEU A 23 1.74 -1.52 6.82
C LEU A 23 0.68 -1.45 7.92
N SER A 24 1.11 -1.06 9.12
CA SER A 24 0.21 -0.75 10.23
C SER A 24 0.15 0.76 10.44
N VAL A 25 -1.05 1.30 10.63
CA VAL A 25 -1.26 2.74 10.81
C VAL A 25 -2.39 3.01 11.79
N SER A 26 -2.21 3.98 12.68
CA SER A 26 -3.30 4.46 13.53
C SER A 26 -4.36 5.16 12.66
N PRO A 27 -5.67 4.93 12.89
CA PRO A 27 -6.74 5.65 12.19
C PRO A 27 -6.68 7.18 12.33
N ALA A 28 -6.05 7.68 13.40
CA ALA A 28 -5.88 9.11 13.63
C ALA A 28 -4.63 9.71 12.93
N ASN A 29 -3.82 8.89 12.26
CA ASN A 29 -2.61 9.36 11.59
C ASN A 29 -2.97 10.03 10.26
N PHE A 30 -2.51 11.27 10.05
CA PHE A 30 -2.77 12.04 8.82
C PHE A 30 -2.29 11.33 7.53
N ALA A 31 -1.30 10.43 7.64
CA ALA A 31 -0.78 9.67 6.51
C ALA A 31 -1.76 8.57 6.03
N LEU A 32 -2.80 8.25 6.79
CA LEU A 32 -3.82 7.27 6.37
C LEU A 32 -4.40 7.61 4.99
N ALA A 33 -4.79 8.88 4.80
CA ALA A 33 -5.31 9.36 3.52
C ALA A 33 -4.31 9.20 2.36
N LEU A 34 -3.00 9.35 2.64
CA LEU A 34 -1.96 9.10 1.65
C LEU A 34 -1.95 7.61 1.25
N TYR A 35 -1.99 6.69 2.21
CA TYR A 35 -1.99 5.25 1.92
C TYR A 35 -3.26 4.83 1.17
N GLU A 36 -4.43 5.27 1.61
CA GLU A 36 -5.71 4.99 0.93
C GLU A 36 -5.72 5.52 -0.50
N SER A 37 -5.22 6.75 -0.72
CA SER A 37 -5.09 7.33 -2.08
C SER A 37 -4.09 6.62 -2.98
N ALA A 38 -3.20 5.80 -2.40
CA ALA A 38 -2.26 4.94 -3.13
C ALA A 38 -2.85 3.54 -3.40
N GLY A 39 -4.07 3.25 -2.91
CA GLY A 39 -4.76 1.99 -3.15
C GLY A 39 -4.64 0.96 -2.01
N PHE A 40 -4.00 1.32 -0.90
CA PHE A 40 -3.98 0.46 0.29
C PHE A 40 -5.41 0.31 0.86
N ARG A 41 -5.75 -0.90 1.28
CA ARG A 41 -7.05 -1.22 1.89
C ARG A 41 -6.86 -1.89 3.23
N LYS A 42 -7.73 -1.58 4.20
CA LYS A 42 -7.72 -2.23 5.51
C LYS A 42 -8.04 -3.72 5.35
N VAL A 43 -7.18 -4.57 5.90
CA VAL A 43 -7.34 -6.03 5.92
C VAL A 43 -7.36 -6.61 7.33
N GLY A 44 -7.07 -5.78 8.34
CA GLY A 44 -7.09 -6.20 9.73
C GLY A 44 -6.88 -5.04 10.68
N GLU A 45 -6.84 -5.36 11.95
CA GLU A 45 -6.58 -4.42 13.04
C GLU A 45 -5.81 -5.15 14.15
N SER A 46 -4.84 -4.47 14.74
CA SER A 46 -4.11 -4.94 15.91
C SER A 46 -4.03 -3.81 16.92
N GLY A 47 -4.64 -4.01 18.09
CA GLY A 47 -4.84 -2.95 19.06
C GLY A 47 -5.65 -1.80 18.45
N THR A 48 -5.07 -0.61 18.40
CA THR A 48 -5.69 0.59 17.82
C THR A 48 -5.17 0.93 16.42
N SER A 49 -4.35 0.05 15.81
CA SER A 49 -3.78 0.28 14.48
C SER A 49 -4.43 -0.61 13.43
N ALA A 50 -4.83 -0.01 12.32
CA ALA A 50 -5.30 -0.72 11.14
C ALA A 50 -4.11 -1.30 10.37
N THR A 51 -4.22 -2.57 9.97
CA THR A 51 -3.31 -3.18 9.00
C THR A 51 -3.86 -2.94 7.61
N LEU A 52 -3.08 -2.28 6.76
CA LEU A 52 -3.41 -2.03 5.37
C LEU A 52 -2.58 -2.90 4.43
N LEU A 53 -3.17 -3.25 3.29
CA LEU A 53 -2.54 -4.03 2.23
C LEU A 53 -2.72 -3.34 0.88
N LEU A 54 -1.65 -3.28 0.10
CA LEU A 54 -1.67 -2.95 -1.33
C LEU A 54 -1.19 -4.18 -2.11
N PRO A 55 -2.07 -4.87 -2.86
CA PRO A 55 -1.65 -5.88 -3.83
C PRO A 55 -0.74 -5.24 -4.90
N VAL A 56 0.37 -5.90 -5.19
CA VAL A 56 1.39 -5.45 -6.17
C VAL A 56 1.27 -6.25 -7.47
N THR A 57 0.60 -7.40 -7.44
CA THR A 57 0.36 -8.22 -8.63
C THR A 57 -0.37 -7.42 -9.71
N GLY A 58 0.24 -7.41 -10.90
CA GLY A 58 -0.16 -6.64 -12.05
C GLY A 58 -1.66 -6.71 -12.32
N SER A 59 -2.27 -5.55 -12.56
CA SER A 59 -3.52 -5.49 -13.29
C SER A 59 -3.36 -6.28 -14.60
N PRO A 60 -4.36 -7.04 -15.07
CA PRO A 60 -4.32 -7.64 -16.40
C PRO A 60 -4.32 -6.52 -17.44
N ARG A 61 -3.13 -6.01 -17.78
CA ARG A 61 -2.89 -5.07 -18.87
C ARG A 61 -2.01 -5.66 -19.98
N ASP A 62 -1.64 -6.94 -19.87
CA ASP A 62 -0.85 -7.68 -20.87
C ASP A 62 -1.68 -8.74 -21.62
N LEU A 63 -2.95 -8.47 -21.88
CA LEU A 63 -3.79 -9.23 -22.82
C LEU A 63 -4.69 -8.25 -23.60
N ALA A 64 -4.09 -7.47 -24.49
CA ALA A 64 -4.79 -6.72 -25.54
C ALA A 64 -3.88 -6.60 -26.77
#